data_AF-A0A816SK02-F1
#
_entry.id   AF-A0A816SK02-F1
#
_cell.length_a   1.000
_cell.length_b   1.000
_cell.length_c   1.000
_cell.angle_alpha   90.00
_cell.angle_beta   90.00
_cell.angle_gamma   90.00
#
_symmetry.space_group_name_H-M   'P 1'
#
loop_
_entity.id
_entity.type
_entity.pdbx_description
1 polymer ?
#
loop_
_entity_poly.entity_id
_entity_poly.type
_entity_poly.pdbx_seq_one_letter_code
_entity_poly.pdbx_strand_id
1 'polypeptide(L)'
;MVNWDRKRGCTCFNRDAGDLCGCSPVIYRRSDKKLFAVSYTFQYTIDDRNDFEIFVTQNAHTNIFSDSIKQFDIGFTIDTRDTVFIDRSRTFLDPVLVTVLFEWKSKTNEDISLVMKDPSGNIFARMSIENFEDIPIVDIMFPEITTECMIGIWSMDLVSNRLNHTLASLDFLIVSVKGMKKDHNNNWNIDIETVDSFWPIAGICSVRKDSNVCSKQEPKIMTIPLEIKDCDQNRWSAFYYDVKTNW
;
A
#
# COMPACT_ATOMS: atom_id res chain seq x y z
N MET A 1 2.95 7.74 20.11
CA MET A 1 4.23 8.45 19.94
C MET A 1 5.17 7.46 19.27
N VAL A 2 5.54 7.71 18.00
CA VAL A 2 6.42 6.81 17.24
C VAL A 2 7.85 7.24 17.54
N ASN A 3 8.61 6.37 18.21
CA ASN A 3 10.05 6.55 18.39
C ASN A 3 10.73 5.98 17.15
N TRP A 4 11.19 6.84 16.26
CA TRP A 4 11.90 6.45 15.06
C TRP A 4 13.41 6.59 15.28
N ASP A 5 14.13 5.49 15.17
CA ASP A 5 15.60 5.44 15.15
C ASP A 5 16.04 4.72 13.87
N ARG A 6 16.72 5.46 12.97
CA ARG A 6 17.21 4.93 11.69
C ARG A 6 18.06 3.68 11.81
N LYS A 7 18.78 3.51 12.92
CA LYS A 7 19.66 2.33 13.14
C LYS A 7 18.91 1.11 13.66
N ARG A 8 17.70 1.30 14.20
CA ARG A 8 16.91 0.24 14.87
C ARG A 8 15.62 -0.12 14.13
N GLY A 9 15.32 0.56 13.04
CA GLY A 9 14.03 0.44 12.36
C GLY A 9 12.89 1.02 13.22
N CYS A 10 11.66 0.80 12.80
CA CYS A 10 10.50 1.25 13.57
C CYS A 10 10.08 0.22 14.60
N THR A 11 10.05 0.63 15.88
CA THR A 11 9.46 -0.17 16.95
C THR A 11 8.04 0.29 17.26
N CYS A 12 7.07 -0.60 17.13
CA CYS A 12 5.68 -0.37 17.51
C CYS A 12 5.32 -1.21 18.73
N PHE A 13 4.78 -0.59 19.78
CA PHE A 13 4.29 -1.27 20.99
C PHE A 13 5.25 -2.31 21.62
N ASN A 14 6.57 -2.04 21.62
CA ASN A 14 7.59 -2.92 22.20
C ASN A 14 7.60 -4.36 21.65
N ARG A 15 7.19 -4.56 20.38
CA ARG A 15 7.34 -5.84 19.68
C ARG A 15 8.20 -5.66 18.44
N ASP A 16 9.08 -6.64 18.20
CA ASP A 16 9.80 -6.80 16.94
C ASP A 16 8.79 -7.26 15.87
N ALA A 17 8.01 -6.32 15.36
CA ALA A 17 7.09 -6.54 14.26
C ALA A 17 7.64 -5.79 13.05
N GLY A 18 8.09 -6.53 12.04
CA GLY A 18 8.44 -5.96 10.74
C GLY A 18 7.28 -5.15 10.19
N ASP A 19 7.57 -3.89 9.84
CA ASP A 19 6.91 -2.97 8.91
C ASP A 19 5.37 -2.80 8.93
N LEU A 20 4.64 -3.37 9.89
CA LEU A 20 3.18 -3.22 10.06
C LEU A 20 2.74 -1.83 10.56
N CYS A 21 3.67 -0.89 10.73
CA CYS A 21 3.43 0.44 11.29
C CYS A 21 3.60 1.62 10.33
N GLY A 22 3.66 1.38 9.02
CA GLY A 22 3.71 2.46 8.03
C GLY A 22 4.98 3.30 8.08
N CYS A 23 6.08 2.73 8.59
CA CYS A 23 7.35 3.42 8.69
C CYS A 23 8.16 3.35 7.39
N SER A 24 7.64 3.99 6.35
CA SER A 24 8.48 4.32 5.21
C SER A 24 9.30 5.59 5.55
N PRO A 25 10.65 5.57 5.44
CA PRO A 25 11.52 6.68 5.84
C PRO A 25 11.51 7.85 4.85
N VAL A 26 10.59 7.88 3.88
CA VAL A 26 10.63 8.85 2.78
C VAL A 26 9.91 10.14 3.18
N ILE A 27 10.69 11.16 3.53
CA ILE A 27 10.22 12.55 3.66
C ILE A 27 9.61 12.97 2.32
N TYR A 28 8.27 13.01 2.26
CA TYR A 28 7.51 13.40 1.08
C TYR A 28 7.86 14.83 0.65
N ARG A 29 8.38 15.00 -0.57
CA ARG A 29 8.51 16.32 -1.21
C ARG A 29 7.47 16.46 -2.31
N ARG A 30 6.81 17.61 -2.34
CA ARG A 30 5.78 17.96 -3.35
C ARG A 30 6.31 17.90 -4.80
N SER A 31 7.62 18.08 -4.99
CA SER A 31 8.31 17.97 -6.29
C SER A 31 8.41 16.54 -6.83
N ASP A 32 8.35 15.54 -5.95
CA ASP A 32 8.68 14.16 -6.29
C ASP A 32 7.40 13.31 -6.50
N LYS A 33 6.24 13.98 -6.58
CA LYS A 33 4.90 13.38 -6.71
C LYS A 33 4.77 12.39 -7.89
N LYS A 34 5.59 12.54 -8.94
CA LYS A 34 5.60 11.63 -10.11
C LYS A 34 6.42 10.35 -9.90
N LEU A 35 7.38 10.36 -8.97
CA LEU A 35 8.23 9.20 -8.64
C LEU A 35 7.62 8.35 -7.51
N PHE A 36 6.80 8.96 -6.66
CA PHE A 36 6.18 8.33 -5.49
C PHE A 36 4.70 8.02 -5.71
N ALA A 37 4.36 7.43 -6.85
CA ALA A 37 3.14 6.63 -6.95
C ALA A 37 3.33 5.41 -6.03
N VAL A 38 3.12 5.66 -4.74
CA VAL A 38 3.18 4.79 -3.58
C VAL A 38 4.23 3.67 -3.64
N SER A 39 5.45 3.98 -3.19
CA SER A 39 6.52 2.99 -3.06
C SER A 39 6.78 2.62 -1.60
N TYR A 40 6.93 1.32 -1.33
CA TYR A 40 7.19 0.79 0.00
C TYR A 40 8.53 0.09 0.01
N THR A 41 9.19 0.16 1.15
CA THR A 41 10.44 -0.56 1.39
C THR A 41 10.19 -1.52 2.52
N PHE A 42 10.45 -2.80 2.28
CA PHE A 42 10.34 -3.87 3.27
C PHE A 42 11.72 -4.40 3.60
N GLN A 43 11.97 -4.65 4.88
CA GLN A 43 13.17 -5.38 5.31
C GLN A 43 12.83 -6.87 5.44
N TYR A 44 13.53 -7.71 4.68
CA TYR A 44 13.40 -9.16 4.76
C TYR A 44 14.69 -9.78 5.29
N THR A 45 14.58 -10.54 6.39
CA THR A 45 15.65 -11.41 6.87
C THR A 45 15.38 -12.82 6.36
N ILE A 46 16.10 -13.26 5.32
CA ILE A 46 15.90 -14.57 4.67
C ILE A 46 16.63 -15.70 5.42
N ASP A 47 17.59 -15.35 6.27
CA ASP A 47 18.29 -16.21 7.23
C ASP A 47 19.06 -15.28 8.17
N ASP A 48 19.51 -15.71 9.35
CA ASP A 48 20.23 -14.88 10.36
C ASP A 48 21.51 -14.17 9.83
N ARG A 49 21.82 -14.32 8.55
CA ARG A 49 23.06 -13.90 7.88
C ARG A 49 22.87 -12.94 6.72
N ASN A 50 21.68 -12.85 6.12
CA ASN A 50 21.47 -12.07 4.90
C ASN A 50 20.34 -11.05 5.10
N ASP A 51 20.75 -9.82 5.37
CA ASP A 51 19.86 -8.66 5.50
C ASP A 51 19.69 -8.03 4.11
N PHE A 52 18.51 -8.17 3.51
CA PHE A 52 18.14 -7.51 2.26
C PHE A 52 17.09 -6.43 2.52
N GLU A 53 17.17 -5.36 1.74
CA GLU A 53 16.11 -4.37 1.65
C GLU A 53 15.45 -4.52 0.28
N ILE A 54 14.13 -4.70 0.28
CA ILE A 54 13.33 -4.89 -0.92
C ILE A 54 12.49 -3.63 -1.14
N PHE A 55 12.63 -3.06 -2.32
CA PHE A 55 11.81 -1.96 -2.80
C PHE A 55 10.67 -2.52 -3.63
N VAL A 56 9.45 -2.28 -3.19
CA VAL A 56 8.26 -2.56 -3.99
C VAL A 56 7.64 -1.27 -4.47
N THR A 57 7.04 -1.33 -5.64
CA THR A 57 6.14 -0.28 -6.13
C THR A 57 4.73 -0.80 -6.03
N GLN A 58 3.76 0.06 -5.72
CA GLN A 58 2.38 -0.30 -6.02
C GLN A 58 2.27 -0.44 -7.53
N ASN A 59 1.73 -1.55 -8.02
CA ASN A 59 1.41 -1.63 -9.43
C ASN A 59 0.49 -0.44 -9.76
N ALA A 60 0.66 0.16 -10.93
CA ALA A 60 -0.26 1.17 -11.44
C ALA A 60 -1.57 0.49 -11.86
N HIS A 61 -2.22 -0.17 -10.90
CA HIS A 61 -3.57 -0.69 -11.01
C HIS A 61 -4.50 0.46 -11.38
N THR A 62 -5.52 0.14 -12.17
CA THR A 62 -6.24 1.10 -13.01
C THR A 62 -6.97 2.14 -12.18
N ASN A 63 -6.28 3.24 -11.87
CA ASN A 63 -6.94 4.41 -11.35
C ASN A 63 -7.61 5.13 -12.53
N ILE A 64 -8.86 4.78 -12.79
CA ILE A 64 -9.69 5.52 -13.74
C ILE A 64 -10.17 6.75 -12.97
N PHE A 65 -10.01 7.94 -13.54
CA PHE A 65 -10.59 9.16 -13.00
C PHE A 65 -11.28 9.92 -14.11
N SER A 66 -12.55 10.23 -13.90
CA SER A 66 -13.27 11.23 -14.67
C SER A 66 -12.71 12.62 -14.39
N ASP A 67 -12.98 13.56 -15.30
CA ASP A 67 -12.51 14.93 -15.18
C ASP A 67 -13.10 15.67 -13.98
N SER A 68 -14.20 15.18 -13.39
CA SER A 68 -14.84 15.81 -12.22
C SER A 68 -14.16 15.44 -10.90
N ILE A 69 -13.42 14.32 -10.85
CA ILE A 69 -12.76 13.83 -9.63
C ILE A 69 -11.33 14.36 -9.54
N LYS A 70 -11.02 14.99 -8.41
CA LYS A 70 -9.67 15.47 -8.06
C LYS A 70 -8.85 14.39 -7.36
N GLN A 71 -9.49 13.65 -6.46
CA GLN A 71 -8.87 12.58 -5.68
C GLN A 71 -9.90 11.48 -5.41
N PHE A 72 -9.44 10.23 -5.43
CA PHE A 72 -10.17 9.07 -4.95
C PHE A 72 -9.14 8.11 -4.37
N ASP A 73 -9.28 7.80 -3.09
CA ASP A 73 -8.30 7.02 -2.36
C ASP A 73 -8.98 6.26 -1.22
N ILE A 74 -8.31 5.22 -0.72
CA ILE A 74 -8.79 4.43 0.42
C ILE A 74 -7.67 4.15 1.40
N GLY A 75 -8.01 4.05 2.69
CA GLY A 75 -7.05 3.78 3.76
C GLY A 75 -7.75 3.48 5.08
N PHE A 76 -6.96 3.30 6.15
CA PHE A 76 -7.48 3.01 7.48
C PHE A 76 -7.56 4.26 8.36
N THR A 77 -6.48 5.04 8.41
CA THR A 77 -6.39 6.25 9.24
C THR A 77 -6.22 7.49 8.37
N ILE A 78 -7.20 8.39 8.42
CA ILE A 78 -7.12 9.71 7.79
C ILE A 78 -6.62 10.74 8.79
N ASP A 79 -5.62 11.52 8.40
CA ASP A 79 -5.34 12.80 9.03
C ASP A 79 -6.34 13.82 8.49
N THR A 80 -7.33 14.19 9.31
CA THR A 80 -8.39 15.13 8.93
C THR A 80 -7.89 16.56 8.76
N ARG A 81 -6.70 16.91 9.27
CA ARG A 81 -6.13 18.25 9.10
C ARG A 81 -5.62 18.44 7.68
N ASP A 82 -4.90 17.45 7.17
CA ASP A 82 -4.28 17.47 5.84
C ASP A 82 -5.10 16.72 4.80
N THR A 83 -6.20 16.06 5.20
CA THR A 83 -7.10 15.26 4.35
C THR A 83 -6.34 14.17 3.58
N VAL A 84 -5.45 13.47 4.28
CA VAL A 84 -4.61 12.43 3.70
C VAL A 84 -4.63 11.18 4.55
N PHE A 85 -4.61 10.01 3.91
CA PHE A 85 -4.33 8.78 4.64
C PHE A 85 -2.89 8.76 5.14
N ILE A 86 -2.74 8.38 6.41
CA ILE A 86 -1.45 8.15 7.05
C ILE A 86 -0.81 6.89 6.44
N ASP A 87 -1.61 5.83 6.28
CA ASP A 87 -1.22 4.66 5.51
C ASP A 87 -1.89 4.67 4.14
N ARG A 88 -1.06 4.76 3.10
CA ARG A 88 -1.47 4.76 1.69
C ARG A 88 -1.30 3.42 1.00
N SER A 89 -1.02 2.35 1.76
CA SER A 89 -0.66 1.06 1.19
C SER A 89 -1.83 0.48 0.41
N ARG A 90 -3.07 0.84 0.78
CA ARG A 90 -4.27 0.17 0.28
C ARG A 90 -4.18 -1.34 0.50
N THR A 91 -3.45 -1.76 1.54
CA THR A 91 -3.37 -3.14 1.99
C THR A 91 -4.04 -3.23 3.35
N PHE A 92 -5.03 -4.11 3.45
CA PHE A 92 -5.88 -4.22 4.63
C PHE A 92 -5.83 -5.62 5.21
N LEU A 93 -5.91 -5.70 6.53
CA LEU A 93 -5.96 -6.95 7.27
C LEU A 93 -7.42 -7.32 7.56
N ASP A 94 -7.81 -8.56 7.28
CA ASP A 94 -9.14 -9.10 7.64
C ASP A 94 -9.27 -9.30 9.18
N PRO A 95 -10.34 -8.80 9.84
CA PRO A 95 -11.48 -8.04 9.30
C PRO A 95 -11.14 -6.58 8.99
N VAL A 96 -11.67 -6.09 7.87
CA VAL A 96 -11.28 -4.80 7.28
C VAL A 96 -12.22 -3.67 7.68
N LEU A 97 -11.65 -2.56 8.16
CA LEU A 97 -12.28 -1.25 8.14
C LEU A 97 -11.65 -0.42 7.03
N VAL A 98 -12.43 -0.11 5.99
CA VAL A 98 -11.98 0.80 4.92
C VAL A 98 -12.56 2.17 5.18
N THR A 99 -11.71 3.19 5.08
CA THR A 99 -12.13 4.58 4.94
C THR A 99 -11.93 5.00 3.49
N VAL A 100 -12.95 5.60 2.89
CA VAL A 100 -12.92 6.09 1.51
C VAL A 100 -12.86 7.61 1.53
N LEU A 101 -11.93 8.16 0.77
CA LEU A 101 -11.75 9.59 0.56
C LEU A 101 -11.95 9.89 -0.92
N PHE A 102 -12.82 10.85 -1.23
CA PHE A 102 -12.91 11.41 -2.57
C PHE A 102 -13.03 12.91 -2.51
N GLU A 103 -12.44 13.56 -3.50
CA GLU A 103 -12.43 15.00 -3.65
C GLU A 103 -12.90 15.37 -5.06
N TRP A 104 -13.80 16.32 -5.15
CA TRP A 104 -14.30 16.86 -6.41
C TRP A 104 -13.50 18.08 -6.86
N LYS A 105 -13.34 18.26 -8.18
CA LYS A 105 -12.74 19.50 -8.72
C LYS A 105 -13.67 20.70 -8.61
N SER A 106 -14.98 20.45 -8.62
CA SER A 106 -16.04 21.46 -8.49
C SER A 106 -17.26 20.85 -7.82
N LYS A 107 -18.10 21.68 -7.19
CA LYS A 107 -19.40 21.23 -6.67
C LYS A 107 -20.19 20.52 -7.77
N THR A 108 -20.86 19.45 -7.40
CA THR A 108 -21.70 18.64 -8.27
C THR A 108 -22.98 18.25 -7.52
N ASN A 109 -24.06 18.07 -8.26
CA ASN A 109 -25.35 17.59 -7.75
C ASN A 109 -25.62 16.18 -8.27
N GLU A 110 -24.57 15.39 -8.49
CA GLU A 110 -24.69 14.01 -8.93
C GLU A 110 -24.94 13.10 -7.73
N ASP A 111 -26.01 12.31 -7.80
CA ASP A 111 -26.16 11.14 -6.93
C ASP A 111 -25.13 10.09 -7.36
N ILE A 112 -24.35 9.61 -6.40
CA ILE A 112 -23.27 8.66 -6.64
C ILE A 112 -23.48 7.40 -5.82
N SER A 113 -22.82 6.33 -6.21
CA SER A 113 -22.70 5.11 -5.43
C SER A 113 -21.24 4.71 -5.31
N LEU A 114 -20.84 4.27 -4.12
CA LEU A 114 -19.63 3.47 -3.95
C LEU A 114 -20.00 2.00 -4.17
N VAL A 115 -19.28 1.34 -5.07
CA VAL A 115 -19.48 -0.07 -5.40
C VAL A 115 -18.18 -0.81 -5.13
N MET A 116 -18.23 -1.71 -4.16
CA MET A 116 -17.09 -2.57 -3.81
C MET A 116 -17.25 -3.92 -4.48
N LYS A 117 -16.20 -4.38 -5.16
CA LYS A 117 -16.16 -5.68 -5.84
C LYS A 117 -15.11 -6.59 -5.21
N ASP A 118 -15.48 -7.86 -5.09
CA ASP A 118 -14.58 -8.91 -4.63
C ASP A 118 -13.51 -9.25 -5.71
N PRO A 119 -12.52 -10.11 -5.40
CA PRO A 119 -11.49 -10.50 -6.37
C PRO A 119 -12.01 -11.26 -7.59
N SER A 120 -13.24 -11.77 -7.55
CA SER A 120 -13.90 -12.40 -8.70
C SER A 120 -14.68 -11.39 -9.56
N GLY A 121 -14.70 -10.11 -9.17
CA GLY A 121 -15.42 -9.04 -9.84
C GLY A 121 -16.90 -8.95 -9.47
N ASN A 122 -17.39 -9.73 -8.50
CA ASN A 122 -18.78 -9.64 -8.06
C ASN A 122 -18.98 -8.43 -7.16
N ILE A 123 -20.14 -7.78 -7.26
CA ILE A 123 -20.51 -6.69 -6.36
C ILE A 123 -20.74 -7.26 -4.97
N PHE A 124 -19.85 -6.92 -4.04
CA PHE A 124 -19.95 -7.31 -2.65
C PHE A 124 -20.81 -6.32 -1.86
N ALA A 125 -20.59 -5.02 -2.07
CA ALA A 125 -21.37 -3.98 -1.42
C ALA A 125 -21.63 -2.81 -2.37
N ARG A 126 -22.76 -2.15 -2.17
CA ARG A 126 -23.10 -0.88 -2.82
C ARG A 126 -23.66 0.08 -1.78
N MET A 127 -23.10 1.29 -1.72
CA MET A 127 -23.55 2.36 -0.85
C MET A 127 -23.96 3.54 -1.72
N SER A 128 -25.25 3.85 -1.72
CA SER A 128 -25.77 5.06 -2.37
C SER A 128 -25.50 6.27 -1.51
N ILE A 129 -25.04 7.34 -2.14
CA ILE A 129 -24.81 8.64 -1.53
C ILE A 129 -25.76 9.60 -2.22
N GLU A 130 -26.90 9.82 -1.59
CA GLU A 130 -27.97 10.67 -2.11
C GLU A 130 -27.87 12.08 -1.52
N ASN A 131 -28.22 13.06 -2.34
CA ASN A 131 -28.78 14.32 -1.87
C ASN A 131 -27.87 15.15 -0.94
N PHE A 132 -26.67 15.46 -1.42
CA PHE A 132 -25.93 16.61 -0.90
C PHE A 132 -26.33 17.85 -1.70
N GLU A 133 -27.30 18.61 -1.21
CA GLU A 133 -27.35 20.04 -1.55
C GLU A 133 -26.01 20.63 -1.08
N ASP A 134 -25.10 20.91 -2.02
CA ASP A 134 -23.69 21.26 -1.79
C ASP A 134 -22.78 20.11 -1.31
N ILE A 135 -22.46 19.14 -2.17
CA ILE A 135 -21.38 18.17 -1.90
C ILE A 135 -20.12 18.93 -1.45
N PRO A 136 -19.62 18.69 -0.21
CA PRO A 136 -18.38 19.29 0.21
C PRO A 136 -17.27 18.84 -0.74
N ILE A 137 -16.30 19.71 -1.00
CA ILE A 137 -15.20 19.43 -1.94
C ILE A 137 -14.53 18.10 -1.59
N VAL A 138 -14.48 17.74 -0.30
CA VAL A 138 -13.95 16.49 0.25
C VAL A 138 -15.03 15.77 1.06
N ASP A 139 -15.18 14.46 0.87
CA ASP A 139 -16.06 13.61 1.68
C ASP A 139 -15.33 12.33 2.14
N ILE A 140 -15.74 11.81 3.31
CA ILE A 140 -15.11 10.68 3.99
C ILE A 140 -16.19 9.68 4.40
N MET A 141 -16.06 8.44 3.93
CA MET A 141 -17.00 7.36 4.26
C MET A 141 -16.32 6.17 4.91
N PHE A 142 -17.07 5.48 5.77
CA PHE A 142 -16.64 4.30 6.51
C PHE A 142 -17.55 3.12 6.18
N PRO A 143 -17.39 2.45 5.03
CA PRO A 143 -18.09 1.20 4.76
C PRO A 143 -17.70 0.14 5.79
N GLU A 144 -18.68 -0.33 6.57
CA GLU A 144 -18.49 -1.45 7.47
C GLU A 144 -18.58 -2.77 6.70
N ILE A 145 -17.49 -3.54 6.71
CA ILE A 145 -17.46 -4.88 6.14
C ILE A 145 -17.59 -5.88 7.30
N THR A 146 -18.80 -6.38 7.51
CA THR A 146 -19.14 -7.21 8.68
C THR A 146 -18.98 -8.71 8.46
N THR A 147 -18.58 -9.13 7.26
CA THR A 147 -18.41 -10.54 6.89
C THR A 147 -16.96 -10.85 6.56
N GLU A 148 -16.57 -12.13 6.66
CA GLU A 148 -15.20 -12.56 6.33
C GLU A 148 -14.90 -12.22 4.86
N CYS A 149 -13.92 -11.35 4.65
CA CYS A 149 -13.52 -10.93 3.31
C CYS A 149 -12.74 -12.06 2.61
N MET A 150 -13.01 -12.26 1.32
CA MET A 150 -12.10 -13.00 0.46
C MET A 150 -10.72 -12.32 0.42
N ILE A 151 -9.66 -13.11 0.56
CA ILE A 151 -8.29 -12.64 0.37
C ILE A 151 -8.09 -12.38 -1.13
N GLY A 152 -7.44 -11.27 -1.47
CA GLY A 152 -7.13 -10.94 -2.85
C GLY A 152 -7.16 -9.46 -3.16
N ILE A 153 -7.08 -9.14 -4.44
CA ILE A 153 -7.21 -7.77 -4.95
C ILE A 153 -8.68 -7.47 -5.18
N TRP A 154 -9.19 -6.48 -4.46
CA TRP A 154 -10.54 -5.95 -4.55
C TRP A 154 -10.54 -4.67 -5.36
N SER A 155 -11.70 -4.30 -5.91
CA SER A 155 -11.89 -3.00 -6.55
C SER A 155 -12.96 -2.18 -5.84
N MET A 156 -12.77 -0.87 -5.84
CA MET A 156 -13.75 0.11 -5.39
C MET A 156 -14.04 1.08 -6.54
N ASP A 157 -15.31 1.18 -6.91
CA ASP A 157 -15.76 2.07 -7.97
C ASP A 157 -16.63 3.18 -7.36
N LEU A 158 -16.37 4.42 -7.76
CA LEU A 158 -17.28 5.53 -7.59
C LEU A 158 -18.11 5.65 -8.87
N VAL A 159 -19.43 5.47 -8.79
CA VAL A 159 -20.33 5.39 -9.94
C VAL A 159 -21.35 6.51 -9.89
N SER A 160 -21.58 7.20 -11.02
CA SER A 160 -22.67 8.17 -11.16
C SER A 160 -23.99 7.42 -11.33
N ASN A 161 -24.96 7.59 -10.43
CA ASN A 161 -26.24 6.87 -10.49
C ASN A 161 -27.07 7.32 -11.69
N ARG A 162 -26.99 8.61 -12.03
CA ARG A 162 -27.73 9.21 -13.15
C ARG A 162 -27.20 8.75 -14.50
N LEU A 163 -25.88 8.75 -14.66
CA LEU A 163 -25.22 8.44 -15.92
C LEU A 163 -24.82 6.97 -16.06
N ASN A 164 -24.92 6.21 -14.96
CA ASN A 164 -24.55 4.79 -14.86
C ASN A 164 -23.15 4.49 -15.42
N HIS A 165 -22.18 5.35 -15.08
CA HIS A 165 -20.79 5.17 -15.48
C HIS A 165 -19.85 5.37 -14.29
N THR A 166 -18.70 4.71 -14.35
CA THR A 166 -17.65 4.81 -13.33
C THR A 166 -16.94 6.15 -13.44
N LEU A 167 -17.07 6.96 -12.39
CA LEU A 167 -16.40 8.25 -12.21
C LEU A 167 -14.97 8.07 -11.73
N ALA A 168 -14.73 7.09 -10.86
CA ALA A 168 -13.40 6.71 -10.44
C ALA A 168 -13.35 5.23 -10.08
N SER A 169 -12.18 4.60 -10.22
CA SER A 169 -11.94 3.20 -9.84
C SER A 169 -10.58 3.11 -9.17
N LEU A 170 -10.45 2.26 -8.17
CA LEU A 170 -9.15 1.90 -7.60
C LEU A 170 -9.17 0.45 -7.12
N ASP A 171 -7.99 -0.13 -7.05
CA ASP A 171 -7.79 -1.48 -6.51
C ASP A 171 -7.10 -1.43 -5.15
N PHE A 172 -7.37 -2.43 -4.32
CA PHE A 172 -6.78 -2.61 -2.99
C PHE A 172 -6.63 -4.07 -2.62
N LEU A 173 -5.69 -4.37 -1.73
CA LEU A 173 -5.37 -5.73 -1.33
C LEU A 173 -5.96 -6.02 0.05
N ILE A 174 -6.71 -7.11 0.18
CA ILE A 174 -7.08 -7.67 1.49
C ILE A 174 -6.23 -8.92 1.74
N VAL A 175 -5.53 -8.95 2.87
CA VAL A 175 -4.75 -10.09 3.33
C VAL A 175 -5.30 -10.61 4.66
N SER A 176 -5.23 -11.93 4.87
CA SER A 176 -5.72 -12.53 6.12
C SER A 176 -4.63 -12.65 7.17
N VAL A 177 -4.95 -12.22 8.39
CA VAL A 177 -4.13 -12.47 9.59
C VAL A 177 -4.28 -13.92 10.07
N LYS A 178 -5.34 -14.64 9.67
CA LYS A 178 -5.54 -16.05 10.06
C LYS A 178 -4.62 -17.00 9.28
N GLY A 179 -4.31 -16.67 8.02
CA GLY A 179 -3.28 -17.36 7.20
C GLY A 179 -1.85 -17.09 7.68
N MET A 180 -1.68 -16.09 8.53
CA MET A 180 -0.44 -15.74 9.20
C MET A 180 -0.13 -16.65 10.43
N LYS A 181 -0.72 -17.85 10.50
CA LYS A 181 -0.20 -18.88 11.40
C LYS A 181 1.03 -19.48 10.75
N LYS A 182 2.16 -19.37 11.42
CA LYS A 182 3.33 -20.22 11.16
C LYS A 182 2.84 -21.66 11.06
N ASP A 183 3.03 -22.28 9.90
CA ASP A 183 2.88 -23.73 9.81
C ASP A 183 3.89 -24.40 10.75
N HIS A 184 3.83 -25.74 10.87
CA HIS A 184 4.81 -26.48 11.68
C HIS A 184 6.27 -26.27 11.21
N ASN A 185 6.49 -25.65 10.05
CA ASN A 185 7.77 -25.32 9.45
C ASN A 185 8.11 -23.81 9.53
N ASN A 186 7.37 -23.01 10.32
CA ASN A 186 7.56 -21.55 10.45
C ASN A 186 7.26 -20.73 9.18
N ASN A 187 6.62 -21.30 8.16
CA ASN A 187 6.28 -20.60 6.93
C ASN A 187 4.95 -19.86 7.08
N TRP A 188 4.89 -18.65 6.52
CA TRP A 188 3.67 -17.87 6.39
C TRP A 188 2.95 -18.28 5.11
N ASN A 189 1.70 -18.74 5.22
CA ASN A 189 0.84 -19.03 4.06
C ASN A 189 0.21 -17.72 3.54
N ILE A 190 1.05 -16.79 3.13
CA ILE A 190 0.63 -15.65 2.33
C ILE A 190 0.71 -16.11 0.88
N ASP A 191 -0.34 -15.89 0.10
CA ASP A 191 -0.27 -16.07 -1.34
C ASP A 191 0.67 -15.02 -1.93
N ILE A 192 1.94 -15.40 -2.06
CA ILE A 192 3.02 -14.55 -2.55
C ILE A 192 2.71 -14.05 -3.96
N GLU A 193 2.03 -14.85 -4.79
CA GLU A 193 1.67 -14.44 -6.16
C GLU A 193 0.70 -13.26 -6.14
N THR A 194 -0.30 -13.29 -5.25
CA THR A 194 -1.23 -12.17 -5.06
C THR A 194 -0.50 -10.92 -4.57
N VAL A 195 0.38 -11.06 -3.56
CA VAL A 195 1.15 -9.92 -3.03
C VAL A 195 2.07 -9.34 -4.09
N ASP A 196 2.81 -10.16 -4.82
CA ASP A 196 3.73 -9.73 -5.88
C ASP A 196 3.00 -9.06 -7.04
N SER A 197 1.77 -9.50 -7.35
CA SER A 197 0.94 -8.87 -8.38
C SER A 197 0.43 -7.48 -7.96
N PHE A 198 0.26 -7.23 -6.66
CA PHE A 198 -0.17 -5.92 -6.14
C PHE A 198 1.02 -4.99 -5.84
N TRP A 199 2.11 -5.58 -5.33
CA TRP A 199 3.37 -4.95 -4.92
C TRP A 199 4.55 -5.53 -5.71
N PRO A 200 4.66 -5.26 -7.02
CA PRO A 200 5.81 -5.70 -7.78
C PRO A 200 7.11 -5.20 -7.16
N ILE A 201 8.07 -6.11 -7.08
CA ILE A 201 9.43 -5.79 -6.63
C ILE A 201 10.12 -4.96 -7.71
N ALA A 202 10.42 -3.72 -7.34
CA ALA A 202 11.09 -2.75 -8.19
C ALA A 202 12.61 -2.69 -7.93
N GLY A 203 13.09 -3.21 -6.81
CA GLY A 203 14.50 -3.29 -6.50
C GLY A 203 14.81 -4.16 -5.30
N ILE A 204 16.04 -4.68 -5.25
CA ILE A 204 16.58 -5.40 -4.11
C ILE A 204 18.03 -4.95 -3.91
N CYS A 205 18.44 -4.79 -2.67
CA CYS A 205 19.82 -4.48 -2.31
C CYS A 205 20.26 -5.27 -1.07
N SER A 206 21.57 -5.47 -0.94
CA SER A 206 22.16 -6.10 0.24
C SER A 206 22.62 -5.06 1.25
N VAL A 207 22.26 -5.23 2.52
CA VAL A 207 22.67 -4.33 3.61
C VAL A 207 24.11 -4.61 4.05
N ARG A 208 24.63 -5.83 3.83
CA ARG A 208 25.98 -6.23 4.23
C ARG A 208 26.94 -6.21 3.04
N LYS A 209 28.08 -5.55 3.23
CA LYS A 209 29.25 -5.59 2.33
C LYS A 209 29.99 -6.92 2.39
N ASP A 210 29.29 -8.05 2.38
CA ASP A 210 29.97 -9.34 2.22
C ASP A 210 30.20 -9.58 0.74
N SER A 211 31.30 -9.00 0.25
CA SER A 211 31.87 -9.09 -1.10
C SER A 211 32.05 -10.52 -1.67
N ASN A 212 31.69 -11.57 -0.93
CA ASN A 212 31.86 -12.97 -1.32
C ASN A 212 30.56 -13.80 -1.35
N VAL A 213 29.39 -13.26 -0.98
CA VAL A 213 28.17 -14.08 -0.80
C VAL A 213 27.28 -14.18 -2.05
N CYS A 214 27.40 -13.26 -3.02
CA CYS A 214 26.48 -13.21 -4.17
C CYS A 214 26.76 -14.20 -5.32
N SER A 215 27.60 -15.23 -5.17
CA SER A 215 28.04 -16.03 -6.33
C SER A 215 27.42 -17.43 -6.52
N LYS A 216 26.59 -17.97 -5.61
CA LYS A 216 26.20 -19.41 -5.75
C LYS A 216 24.78 -19.86 -5.41
N GLN A 217 23.88 -18.99 -4.97
CA GLN A 217 22.47 -19.36 -4.81
C GLN A 217 21.58 -18.31 -5.44
N GLU A 218 21.14 -18.60 -6.66
CA GLU A 218 20.00 -17.91 -7.24
C GLU A 218 18.78 -18.20 -6.34
N PRO A 219 18.13 -17.16 -5.78
CA PRO A 219 16.87 -17.36 -5.09
C PRO A 219 15.88 -17.96 -6.09
N LYS A 220 15.45 -19.21 -5.84
CA LYS A 220 14.49 -19.96 -6.69
C LYS A 220 13.16 -19.25 -6.93
N ILE A 221 12.91 -18.15 -6.24
CA ILE A 221 11.62 -17.46 -6.19
C ILE A 221 11.59 -16.27 -7.17
N MET A 222 12.73 -15.80 -7.72
CA MET A 222 12.74 -14.64 -8.62
C MET A 222 13.47 -14.91 -9.93
N THR A 223 12.71 -14.85 -11.02
CA THR A 223 13.19 -14.87 -12.41
C THR A 223 13.76 -13.53 -12.87
N ILE A 224 13.86 -12.52 -12.00
CA ILE A 224 14.40 -11.22 -12.37
C ILE A 224 15.93 -11.26 -12.19
N PRO A 225 16.73 -11.15 -13.27
CA PRO A 225 18.18 -11.01 -13.16
C PRO A 225 18.50 -9.59 -12.69
N LEU A 226 18.23 -9.30 -11.42
CA LEU A 226 18.64 -8.06 -10.78
C LEU A 226 20.06 -8.25 -10.25
N GLU A 227 20.98 -7.45 -10.78
CA GLU A 227 22.29 -7.26 -10.16
C GLU A 227 22.06 -6.70 -8.75
N ILE A 228 22.22 -7.54 -7.71
CA ILE A 228 22.06 -7.12 -6.33
C ILE A 228 23.23 -6.22 -5.97
N LYS A 229 22.95 -4.94 -5.77
CA LYS A 229 23.93 -3.94 -5.33
C LYS A 229 23.87 -3.75 -3.82
N ASP A 230 24.91 -3.14 -3.26
CA ASP A 230 24.90 -2.69 -1.87
C ASP A 230 23.81 -1.62 -1.67
N CYS A 231 23.14 -1.64 -0.53
CA CYS A 231 22.06 -0.70 -0.24
C CYS A 231 22.53 0.76 -0.18
N ASP A 232 23.78 1.02 0.23
CA ASP A 232 24.36 2.38 0.22
C ASP A 232 24.56 2.97 -1.19
N GLN A 233 24.48 2.13 -2.23
CA GLN A 233 24.56 2.55 -3.65
C GLN A 233 23.19 2.81 -4.28
N ASN A 234 22.09 2.45 -3.61
CA ASN A 234 20.75 2.52 -4.15
C ASN A 234 19.99 3.74 -3.62
N ARG A 235 19.64 4.71 -4.48
CA ARG A 235 18.99 5.97 -4.05
C ARG A 235 17.63 5.82 -3.34
N TRP A 236 16.97 4.68 -3.53
CA TRP A 236 15.69 4.36 -2.89
C TRP A 236 15.86 3.71 -1.51
N SER A 237 17.06 3.22 -1.19
CA SER A 237 17.37 2.52 0.05
C SER A 237 17.41 3.48 1.24
N ALA A 238 16.95 3.01 2.40
CA ALA A 238 17.12 3.75 3.65
C ALA A 238 18.60 3.89 4.08
N PHE A 239 19.48 3.02 3.58
CA PHE A 239 20.92 3.05 3.83
C PHE A 239 21.67 4.00 2.89
N TYR A 240 21.00 4.56 1.89
CA TYR A 240 21.58 5.56 1.02
C TYR A 240 21.94 6.83 1.80
N TYR A 241 23.11 7.37 1.51
CA TYR A 241 23.60 8.56 2.19
C TYR A 241 22.77 9.81 1.84
N ASP A 242 21.94 10.26 2.77
CA ASP A 242 21.19 11.53 2.65
C ASP A 242 21.89 12.66 3.42
N VAL A 243 22.60 13.50 2.67
CA VAL A 243 23.35 14.68 3.14
C VAL A 243 22.49 15.60 4.00
N LYS A 244 21.17 15.69 3.75
CA LYS A 244 20.31 16.71 4.37
C LYS A 244 19.91 16.38 5.81
N THR A 245 20.09 15.14 6.24
CA THR A 245 19.57 14.63 7.52
C THR A 245 20.67 14.24 8.50
N ASN A 246 21.94 14.42 8.13
CA ASN A 246 23.10 14.19 8.98
C ASN A 246 23.61 15.51 9.58
N TRP A 247 22.80 16.12 10.44
CA TRP A 247 23.18 17.29 11.26
C TRP A 247 23.31 16.89 12.72
#